data_AF-A0A1F2QTT6-F1
#
_entry.id   AF-A0A1F2QTT6-F1
#
_cell.length_a   1.000
_cell.length_b   1.000
_cell.length_c   1.000
_cell.angle_alpha   90.00
_cell.angle_beta   90.00
_cell.angle_gamma   90.00
#
_symmetry.space_group_name_H-M   'P 1'
#
loop_
_entity.id
_entity.type
_entity.pdbx_description
1 polymer ?
#
loop_
_entity_poly.entity_id
_entity_poly.type
_entity_poly.pdbx_seq_one_letter_code
_entity_poly.pdbx_strand_id
1 'polypeptide(L)'
;MSEDKGEDKGAEPAGFEEGMATLEAIVSRLESGELSLEEALRAFEDGIRLVRALDQKLTEAERRIEILTRADDGALELQAAKEDPR
;
A
#
# COMPACT_ATOMS: atom_id res chain seq x y z
N MET A 1 14.22 -32.04 -23.99
CA MET A 1 12.95 -31.33 -23.85
C MET A 1 13.17 -30.29 -22.77
N SER A 2 13.49 -29.08 -23.22
CA SER A 2 13.68 -27.92 -22.35
C SER A 2 12.31 -27.27 -22.26
N GLU A 3 11.58 -27.56 -21.20
CA GLU A 3 10.33 -26.86 -20.91
C GLU A 3 10.68 -25.46 -20.41
N ASP A 4 10.69 -24.55 -21.39
CA ASP A 4 9.94 -23.30 -21.36
C ASP A 4 9.88 -22.61 -19.98
N LYS A 5 10.90 -21.80 -19.72
CA LYS A 5 10.89 -20.77 -18.70
C LYS A 5 9.98 -19.65 -19.20
N GLY A 6 8.68 -19.80 -18.96
CA GLY A 6 7.67 -18.77 -19.17
C GLY A 6 7.98 -17.54 -18.31
N GLU A 7 8.51 -16.50 -18.95
CA GLU A 7 8.58 -15.15 -18.42
C GLU A 7 7.16 -14.58 -18.32
N ASP A 8 6.51 -14.76 -17.16
CA ASP A 8 5.36 -13.91 -16.83
C ASP A 8 5.86 -12.59 -16.27
N LYS A 9 6.17 -11.67 -17.18
CA LYS A 9 6.42 -10.25 -16.90
C LYS A 9 5.08 -9.50 -16.82
N GLY A 10 4.13 -10.03 -16.06
CA GLY A 10 2.96 -9.32 -15.54
C GLY A 10 3.26 -8.68 -14.20
N ALA A 11 4.40 -7.98 -14.06
CA ALA A 11 4.70 -7.21 -12.87
C ALA A 11 3.83 -5.93 -12.87
N GLU A 12 2.55 -6.11 -12.57
CA GLU A 12 1.76 -5.08 -11.88
C GLU A 12 2.60 -4.61 -10.67
N PRO A 13 2.67 -3.30 -10.43
CA PRO A 13 3.72 -2.69 -9.63
C PRO A 13 3.71 -3.26 -8.22
N ALA A 14 4.89 -3.32 -7.59
CA ALA A 14 5.08 -3.62 -6.18
C ALA A 14 3.93 -3.04 -5.31
N GLY A 15 2.95 -3.89 -5.01
CA GLY A 15 1.54 -3.50 -4.86
C GLY A 15 1.13 -3.30 -3.40
N PHE A 16 -0.17 -3.02 -3.18
CA PHE A 16 -0.75 -3.09 -1.82
C PHE A 16 -0.52 -4.48 -1.21
N GLU A 17 -0.66 -5.54 -2.00
CA GLU A 17 -0.45 -6.93 -1.60
C GLU A 17 0.99 -7.21 -1.16
N GLU A 18 2.00 -6.73 -1.89
CA GLU A 18 3.40 -6.87 -1.49
C GLU A 18 3.71 -6.10 -0.21
N GLY A 19 3.12 -4.90 -0.05
CA GLY A 19 3.22 -4.15 1.19
C GLY A 19 2.56 -4.86 2.37
N MET A 20 1.42 -5.52 2.16
CA MET A 20 0.78 -6.36 3.18
C MET A 20 1.64 -7.58 3.54
N ALA A 21 2.18 -8.29 2.57
CA ALA A 21 3.09 -9.42 2.82
C ALA A 21 4.35 -8.98 3.59
N THR A 22 4.88 -7.80 3.26
CA THR A 22 6.01 -7.21 3.98
C THR A 22 5.63 -6.86 5.42
N LEU A 23 4.43 -6.32 5.66
CA LEU A 23 3.94 -5.98 6.99
C LEU A 23 3.78 -7.25 7.85
N GLU A 24 3.20 -8.32 7.29
CA GLU A 24 3.07 -9.61 7.95
C GLU A 24 4.44 -10.19 8.34
N ALA A 25 5.43 -10.09 7.45
CA ALA A 25 6.80 -10.51 7.76
C ALA A 25 7.43 -9.70 8.90
N ILE A 26 7.20 -8.38 8.95
CA ILE A 26 7.67 -7.52 10.04
C ILE A 26 7.01 -7.94 11.36
N VAL A 27 5.70 -8.14 11.38
CA VAL A 27 4.96 -8.58 12.57
C VAL A 27 5.47 -9.94 13.05
N SER A 28 5.61 -10.91 12.16
CA SER A 28 6.15 -12.23 12.49
C SER A 28 7.56 -12.14 13.11
N ARG A 29 8.41 -11.25 12.59
CA ARG A 29 9.74 -11.01 13.14
C ARG A 29 9.69 -10.39 14.54
N LEU A 30 8.80 -9.44 14.77
CA LEU A 30 8.58 -8.83 16.09
C LEU A 30 8.06 -9.85 17.11
N GLU A 31 7.15 -10.74 16.69
CA GLU A 31 6.56 -11.78 17.53
C GLU A 31 7.51 -12.93 17.84
N SER A 32 8.51 -13.17 16.99
CA SER A 32 9.51 -14.23 17.21
C SER A 32 10.29 -14.07 18.53
N GLY A 33 10.44 -12.84 19.02
CA GLY A 33 11.22 -12.53 20.21
C GLY A 33 12.74 -12.70 20.05
N GLU A 34 13.23 -12.98 18.84
CA GLU A 34 14.65 -13.20 18.56
C GLU A 34 15.42 -11.89 18.28
N LEU A 35 14.71 -10.76 18.16
CA LEU A 35 15.30 -9.46 17.84
C LEU A 35 15.94 -8.81 19.07
N SER A 36 17.11 -8.20 18.87
CA SER A 36 17.64 -7.24 19.82
C SER A 36 16.72 -6.01 19.92
N LEU A 37 16.87 -5.22 20.98
CA LEU A 37 16.07 -4.01 21.19
C LEU A 37 16.17 -3.03 20.00
N GLU A 38 17.38 -2.82 19.47
CA GLU A 38 17.58 -1.93 18.32
C GLU A 38 16.90 -2.45 17.04
N GLU A 39 16.96 -3.76 16.81
CA GLU A 39 16.31 -4.40 15.66
C GLU A 39 14.78 -4.38 15.78
N ALA A 40 14.26 -4.59 16.99
CA ALA A 40 12.83 -4.49 17.28
C ALA A 40 12.30 -3.06 17.05
N LEU A 41 13.05 -2.04 17.49
CA LEU A 41 12.70 -0.64 17.24
C LEU A 41 12.69 -0.32 15.75
N ARG A 42 13.72 -0.75 15.00
CA ARG A 42 13.76 -0.56 13.55
C ARG A 42 12.60 -1.25 12.84
N ALA A 43 12.34 -2.52 13.16
CA ALA A 43 11.23 -3.28 12.58
C ALA A 43 9.88 -2.62 12.88
N PHE A 44 9.69 -2.09 14.09
CA PHE A 44 8.49 -1.34 14.46
C PHE A 44 8.35 -0.04 13.64
N GLU A 45 9.42 0.75 13.52
CA GLU A 45 9.42 1.98 12.71
C GLU A 45 9.12 1.72 11.23
N ASP A 46 9.72 0.66 10.66
CA ASP A 46 9.46 0.21 9.29
C ASP A 46 7.99 -0.20 9.14
N GLY A 47 7.44 -0.96 10.10
CA GLY A 47 6.03 -1.36 10.11
C GLY A 47 5.08 -0.16 10.14
N ILE A 48 5.34 0.84 10.99
CA ILE A 48 4.52 2.06 11.05
C ILE A 48 4.57 2.85 9.74
N ARG A 49 5.75 2.98 9.11
CA ARG A 49 5.87 3.63 7.80
C ARG A 49 5.07 2.89 6.73
N LEU A 50 5.14 1.56 6.76
CA LEU A 50 4.44 0.71 5.79
C LEU A 50 2.92 0.79 5.95
N VAL A 51 2.39 0.73 7.17
CA VAL A 51 0.96 0.90 7.46
C VAL A 51 0.44 2.23 6.91
N ARG A 52 1.17 3.33 7.14
CA ARG A 52 0.78 4.65 6.62
C ARG A 52 0.75 4.68 5.08
N ALA A 53 1.70 4.03 4.43
CA ALA A 53 1.74 3.97 2.98
C ALA A 53 0.57 3.14 2.41
N LEU A 54 0.21 2.04 3.08
CA LEU A 54 -0.93 1.20 2.70
C LEU A 54 -2.26 1.93 2.87
N ASP A 55 -2.44 2.65 3.98
CA ASP A 55 -3.62 3.47 4.25
C ASP A 55 -3.80 4.58 3.20
N GLN A 56 -2.71 5.23 2.79
CA GLN A 56 -2.73 6.22 1.71
C GLN A 56 -3.17 5.61 0.37
N LYS A 57 -2.68 4.40 0.03
CA LYS A 57 -3.10 3.69 -1.19
C LYS A 57 -4.60 3.36 -1.15
N LEU A 58 -5.12 2.93 0.00
CA LEU A 58 -6.56 2.66 0.16
C LEU A 58 -7.37 3.95 0.00
N THR A 59 -6.96 5.03 0.64
CA THR A 59 -7.62 6.34 0.53
C THR A 59 -7.65 6.84 -0.92
N GLU A 60 -6.57 6.65 -1.67
CA GLU A 60 -6.51 7.01 -3.10
C GLU A 60 -7.48 6.16 -3.93
N ALA A 61 -7.53 4.85 -3.67
CA ALA A 61 -8.47 3.94 -4.34
C ALA A 61 -9.93 4.31 -4.05
N GLU A 62 -10.26 4.59 -2.78
CA GLU A 62 -11.59 5.04 -2.35
C GLU A 62 -12.00 6.34 -3.05
N ARG A 63 -11.12 7.34 -3.08
CA ARG A 63 -11.36 8.61 -3.79
C ARG A 63 -11.62 8.38 -5.28
N ARG A 64 -10.86 7.48 -5.90
CA ARG A 64 -11.04 7.15 -7.32
C ARG A 64 -12.40 6.50 -7.57
N ILE A 65 -12.84 5.59 -6.70
CA ILE A 65 -14.18 4.98 -6.76
C ILE A 65 -15.27 6.06 -6.59
N GLU A 66 -15.11 6.98 -5.65
CA GLU A 66 -16.05 8.08 -5.42
C GLU A 66 -16.20 8.96 -6.68
N ILE A 67 -15.09 9.35 -7.31
CA ILE A 67 -15.09 10.16 -8.54
C ILE A 67 -15.77 9.40 -9.68
N LEU A 68 -15.48 8.11 -9.86
CA LEU A 68 -16.09 7.29 -10.93
C LEU A 68 -17.60 7.14 -10.72
N THR A 69 -18.03 6.88 -9.48
CA THR A 69 -19.45 6.72 -9.13
C THR A 69 -20.24 8.02 -9.35
N ARG A 70 -19.64 9.18 -9.02
CA ARG A 70 -20.22 10.52 -9.27
C ARG A 70 -20.14 10.96 -10.74
N ALA A 71 -19.30 10.33 -11.56
CA ALA A 71 -19.28 10.59 -12.99
C ALA A 71 -20.44 9.86 -13.68
N ASP A 72 -20.75 8.66 -13.22
CA ASP A 72 -21.85 7.83 -13.75
C ASP A 72 -23.26 8.36 -13.38
N ASP A 73 -23.38 9.09 -12.27
CA ASP A 73 -24.65 9.72 -11.85
C ASP A 73 -24.89 11.13 -12.44
N GLY A 74 -23.97 11.62 -13.28
CA GLY A 74 -24.08 12.91 -13.98
C GLY A 74 -23.75 14.14 -13.12
N ALA A 75 -23.30 13.97 -11.87
CA ALA A 75 -22.97 15.07 -10.97
C ALA A 75 -21.45 15.31 -10.90
N LEU A 76 -20.85 15.76 -12.00
CA LEU A 76 -19.52 16.38 -11.97
C LEU A 76 -19.61 17.76 -11.28
N GLU A 77 -19.65 17.79 -9.95
CA GLU A 77 -19.11 18.92 -9.20
C GLU A 77 -17.63 18.68 -8.92
N LEU A 78 -16.80 19.24 -9.80
CA LEU A 78 -15.41 19.57 -9.52
C LEU A 78 -15.37 20.48 -8.29
N GLN A 79 -15.24 19.90 -7.09
CA GLN A 79 -14.62 20.65 -6.01
C GLN A 79 -13.13 20.74 -6.31
N ALA A 80 -12.83 21.82 -7.03
CA ALA A 80 -11.52 22.39 -7.25
C ALA A 80 -10.63 22.15 -6.02
N ALA A 81 -9.39 21.78 -6.31
CA ALA A 81 -8.25 21.93 -5.44
C ALA A 81 -8.44 23.16 -4.53
N LYS A 82 -8.79 22.90 -3.27
CA LYS A 82 -8.43 23.82 -2.19
C LYS A 82 -7.05 23.37 -1.71
N GLU A 83 -6.05 23.64 -2.54
CA GLU A 83 -4.79 24.18 -2.02
C GLU A 83 -5.15 25.58 -1.50
N ASP A 84 -5.18 25.78 -0.18
CA ASP A 84 -4.12 26.37 0.66
C ASP A 84 -4.61 27.79 1.10
N PRO A 85 -4.14 28.53 2.15
CA PRO A 85 -3.19 28.24 3.24
C PRO A 85 -3.69 28.60 4.66
N ARG A 86 -3.03 28.03 5.69
CA ARG A 86 -2.48 28.68 6.91
C ARG A 86 -2.27 27.70 8.07
#